data_AF-A0A968LVD6-F1
#
_entry.id   AF-A0A968LVD6-F1
#
_cell.length_a   1.000
_cell.length_b   1.000
_cell.length_c   1.000
_cell.angle_alpha   90.00
_cell.angle_beta   90.00
_cell.angle_gamma   90.00
#
_symmetry.space_group_name_H-M   'P 1'
#
loop_
_entity.id
_entity.type
_entity.pdbx_description
1 polymer ?
#
loop_
_entity_poly.entity_id
_entity_poly.type
_entity_poly.pdbx_seq_one_letter_code
_entity_poly.pdbx_strand_id
1 'polypeptide(L)'
;MTKQLSLEQIVACGVEEKTATAMLPQLNQWLLSPSAANRWQQIVQNLLKNDYPFALHELLYKTAFFDWDASQSPPPAWFPSNEQLGTTNLVALMDELNISSYQDLHAWSVENRAEFWDITIQRVGIRFRQKYRQIVDLSQGVESPQWLVDARLNIAESCFNAPEDSPAIIFQPEGGSLSVMSYGELNALSNRVANGLVEAGFEVGDAIAIAMPMTAESVAIYLGIVKAGCAVVSIADSFAASEIATRLRISNAKGIFTQDTILRAGKQLPLYAKIVEADAPRAIVLSLNSPLRQGDCSWEDFLSTRDRFDAVAASPSTYTNILFSSGTTGEPKAIPWTHVTPIKCAVDGYLHHDIHPGHIIAWPTNLGWMMGPWLIYASLINRGAIALYYGTPTERGFGEFIRDARVNVLGLVPSLVSAWKTSDCMKGLDWSAIKAFSSTGECSNPQDMLFLMSLAQYQPIIEYCGGTEIGGAYMTGTVVQPCAPATFSTPALGLEVVILDDNGNSADKGEVFIIPPSIGLSNELLNKDHHQVYFADTPSIEKAEGRGQRGRRKYINFS
;
A
#
# COMPACT_ATOMS: atom_id res chain seq x y z
N MET A 1 -29.01 -15.31 -22.50
CA MET A 1 -28.97 -16.44 -21.55
C MET A 1 -30.34 -16.58 -20.92
N THR A 2 -30.78 -17.81 -20.63
CA THR A 2 -32.03 -18.07 -19.91
C THR A 2 -31.92 -17.64 -18.45
N LYS A 3 -33.01 -17.12 -17.85
CA LYS A 3 -33.08 -16.84 -16.39
C LYS A 3 -32.94 -18.09 -15.51
N GLN A 4 -33.01 -19.28 -16.13
CA GLN A 4 -32.93 -20.55 -15.46
C GLN A 4 -31.66 -21.28 -15.89
N LEU A 5 -30.97 -21.83 -14.90
CA LEU A 5 -29.88 -22.77 -15.06
C LEU A 5 -30.44 -24.20 -15.18
N SER A 6 -29.74 -25.05 -15.93
CA SER A 6 -29.99 -26.48 -15.98
C SER A 6 -29.06 -27.23 -15.02
N LEU A 7 -29.46 -28.45 -14.64
CA LEU A 7 -28.62 -29.36 -13.86
C LEU A 7 -27.29 -29.63 -14.58
N GLU A 8 -27.33 -29.83 -15.90
CA GLU A 8 -26.16 -30.08 -16.75
C GLU A 8 -25.14 -28.94 -16.68
N GLN A 9 -25.59 -27.68 -16.66
CA GLN A 9 -24.70 -26.52 -16.55
C GLN A 9 -23.96 -26.49 -15.21
N ILE A 10 -24.64 -26.82 -14.11
CA ILE A 10 -24.03 -26.85 -12.76
C ILE A 10 -23.05 -28.03 -12.64
N VAL A 11 -23.43 -29.21 -13.14
CA VAL A 11 -22.56 -30.40 -13.15
C VAL A 11 -21.32 -30.17 -14.02
N ALA A 12 -21.46 -29.50 -15.17
CA ALA A 12 -20.33 -29.14 -16.04
C ALA A 12 -19.31 -28.21 -15.35
N CYS A 13 -19.70 -27.51 -14.27
CA CYS A 13 -18.77 -26.72 -13.46
C CYS A 13 -17.96 -27.57 -12.46
N GLY A 14 -18.16 -28.89 -12.41
CA GLY A 14 -17.45 -29.78 -11.48
C GLY A 14 -18.16 -29.98 -10.14
N VAL A 15 -19.44 -29.62 -10.03
CA VAL A 15 -20.27 -29.87 -8.83
C VAL A 15 -20.86 -31.28 -8.90
N GLU A 16 -20.81 -32.02 -7.79
CA GLU A 16 -21.46 -33.34 -7.71
C GLU A 16 -22.96 -33.26 -8.04
N GLU A 17 -23.46 -34.19 -8.85
CA GLU A 17 -24.86 -34.19 -9.34
C GLU A 17 -25.90 -34.11 -8.22
N LYS A 18 -25.68 -34.82 -7.10
CA LYS A 18 -26.56 -34.77 -5.93
C LYS A 18 -26.62 -33.37 -5.33
N THR A 19 -25.46 -32.73 -5.18
CA THR A 19 -25.32 -31.37 -4.64
C THR A 19 -25.92 -30.34 -5.60
N ALA A 20 -25.67 -30.49 -6.90
CA ALA A 20 -26.25 -29.68 -7.97
C ALA A 20 -27.79 -29.77 -7.99
N THR A 21 -28.34 -31.00 -7.89
CA THR A 21 -29.79 -31.25 -7.83
C THR A 21 -30.43 -30.58 -6.62
N ALA A 22 -29.77 -30.64 -5.46
CA ALA A 22 -30.27 -30.04 -4.24
C ALA A 22 -30.32 -28.50 -4.29
N MET A 23 -29.33 -27.86 -4.90
CA MET A 23 -29.25 -26.39 -4.94
C MET A 23 -30.07 -25.73 -6.06
N LEU A 24 -30.29 -26.45 -7.16
CA LEU A 24 -30.87 -25.91 -8.39
C LEU A 24 -32.24 -25.22 -8.21
N PRO A 25 -33.21 -25.77 -7.45
CA PRO A 25 -34.52 -25.12 -7.28
C PRO A 25 -34.41 -23.76 -6.61
N GLN A 26 -33.64 -23.67 -5.52
CA GLN A 26 -33.44 -22.44 -4.76
C GLN A 26 -32.68 -21.39 -5.58
N LEU A 27 -31.65 -21.83 -6.30
CA LEU A 27 -30.86 -20.98 -7.17
C LEU A 27 -31.72 -20.36 -8.27
N ASN A 28 -32.53 -21.16 -8.96
CA ASN A 28 -33.46 -20.67 -9.98
C ASN A 28 -34.52 -19.74 -9.38
N GLN A 29 -34.95 -19.94 -8.13
CA GLN A 29 -35.84 -19.01 -7.44
C GLN A 29 -35.19 -17.64 -7.23
N TRP A 30 -33.95 -17.59 -6.74
CA TRP A 30 -33.24 -16.31 -6.56
C TRP A 30 -33.02 -15.58 -7.88
N LEU A 31 -32.72 -16.31 -8.96
CA LEU A 31 -32.53 -15.74 -10.30
C LEU A 31 -33.79 -15.11 -10.91
N LEU A 32 -34.98 -15.34 -10.33
CA LEU A 32 -36.22 -14.65 -10.74
C LEU A 32 -36.30 -13.20 -10.28
N SER A 33 -35.47 -12.79 -9.31
CA SER A 33 -35.44 -11.40 -8.82
C SER A 33 -35.19 -10.42 -9.98
N PRO A 34 -35.92 -9.29 -10.04
CA PRO A 34 -35.72 -8.28 -11.08
C PRO A 34 -34.43 -7.48 -10.90
N SER A 35 -33.87 -7.43 -9.67
CA SER A 35 -32.61 -6.75 -9.39
C SER A 35 -31.44 -7.73 -9.52
N ALA A 36 -30.53 -7.46 -10.46
CA ALA A 36 -29.29 -8.22 -10.65
C ALA A 36 -28.42 -8.26 -9.38
N ALA A 37 -28.31 -7.11 -8.69
CA ALA A 37 -27.63 -7.01 -7.41
C ALA A 37 -28.25 -7.95 -6.37
N ASN A 38 -29.58 -7.98 -6.25
CA ASN A 38 -30.26 -8.86 -5.31
C ASN A 38 -30.08 -10.34 -5.70
N ARG A 39 -30.10 -10.68 -7.00
CA ARG A 39 -29.81 -12.05 -7.47
C ARG A 39 -28.44 -12.50 -6.96
N TRP A 40 -27.42 -11.66 -7.18
CA TRP A 40 -26.05 -11.95 -6.79
C TRP A 40 -25.85 -12.04 -5.28
N GLN A 41 -26.36 -11.06 -4.52
CA GLN A 41 -26.25 -11.05 -3.05
C GLN A 41 -26.87 -12.30 -2.41
N GLN A 42 -28.05 -12.74 -2.89
CA GLN A 42 -28.68 -13.97 -2.40
C GLN A 42 -27.81 -15.21 -2.68
N ILE A 43 -27.20 -15.28 -3.86
CA ILE A 43 -26.30 -16.38 -4.24
C ILE A 43 -25.05 -16.41 -3.35
N VAL A 44 -24.40 -15.25 -3.15
CA VAL A 44 -23.19 -15.14 -2.32
C VAL A 44 -23.47 -15.49 -0.87
N GLN A 45 -24.54 -14.94 -0.29
CA GLN A 45 -24.83 -15.11 1.14
C GLN A 45 -25.30 -16.51 1.51
N ASN A 46 -26.05 -17.18 0.63
CA ASN A 46 -26.77 -18.40 0.99
C ASN A 46 -26.25 -19.66 0.30
N LEU A 47 -25.43 -19.54 -0.75
CA LEU A 47 -25.02 -20.69 -1.56
C LEU A 47 -23.53 -20.77 -1.80
N LEU A 48 -22.86 -19.70 -2.23
CA LEU A 48 -21.44 -19.79 -2.57
C LEU A 48 -20.58 -20.05 -1.33
N LYS A 49 -19.76 -21.09 -1.43
CA LYS A 49 -18.79 -21.50 -0.41
C LYS A 49 -17.42 -21.60 -1.07
N ASN A 50 -16.37 -21.41 -0.28
CA ASN A 50 -14.98 -21.40 -0.77
C ASN A 50 -14.51 -22.77 -1.31
N ASP A 51 -15.22 -23.86 -1.04
CA ASP A 51 -14.90 -25.21 -1.50
C ASP A 51 -15.53 -25.57 -2.86
N TYR A 52 -16.47 -24.76 -3.37
CA TYR A 52 -17.03 -24.99 -4.69
C TYR A 52 -16.05 -24.63 -5.82
N PRO A 53 -16.09 -25.34 -6.96
CA PRO A 53 -15.20 -25.04 -8.09
C PRO A 53 -15.46 -23.64 -8.63
N PHE A 54 -14.39 -22.88 -8.90
CA PHE A 54 -14.51 -21.50 -9.40
C PHE A 54 -15.33 -21.37 -10.69
N ALA A 55 -15.36 -22.39 -11.54
CA ALA A 55 -16.23 -22.42 -12.73
C ALA A 55 -17.71 -22.20 -12.39
N LEU A 56 -18.18 -22.69 -11.23
CA LEU A 56 -19.52 -22.44 -10.73
C LEU A 56 -19.69 -20.95 -10.39
N HIS A 57 -18.75 -20.38 -9.64
CA HIS A 57 -18.78 -18.97 -9.26
C HIS A 57 -18.90 -18.05 -10.49
N GLU A 58 -18.14 -18.34 -11.55
CA GLU A 58 -18.23 -17.60 -12.82
C GLU A 58 -19.58 -17.78 -13.53
N LEU A 59 -20.09 -19.01 -13.60
CA LEU A 59 -21.39 -19.28 -14.20
C LEU A 59 -22.50 -18.49 -13.49
N LEU A 60 -22.50 -18.53 -12.15
CA LEU A 60 -23.50 -17.85 -11.34
C LEU A 60 -23.39 -16.34 -11.43
N TYR A 61 -22.18 -15.79 -11.43
CA TYR A 61 -21.96 -14.35 -11.59
C TYR A 61 -22.45 -13.85 -12.96
N LYS A 62 -22.05 -14.52 -14.05
CA LYS A 62 -22.52 -14.19 -15.41
C LYS A 62 -24.04 -14.30 -15.54
N THR A 63 -24.64 -15.31 -14.89
CA THR A 63 -26.10 -15.51 -14.92
C THR A 63 -26.83 -14.48 -14.07
N ALA A 64 -26.29 -14.11 -12.91
CA ALA A 64 -26.88 -13.10 -12.03
C ALA A 64 -26.87 -11.69 -12.63
N PHE A 65 -25.98 -11.41 -13.59
CA PHE A 65 -25.83 -10.11 -14.26
C PHE A 65 -26.11 -10.16 -15.77
N PHE A 66 -26.84 -11.17 -16.27
CA PHE A 66 -27.05 -11.36 -17.72
C PHE A 66 -27.73 -10.18 -18.45
N ASP A 67 -28.49 -9.36 -17.71
CA ASP A 67 -29.23 -8.17 -18.18
C ASP A 67 -28.63 -6.86 -17.65
N TRP A 68 -27.42 -6.90 -17.07
CA TRP A 68 -26.72 -5.73 -16.57
C TRP A 68 -26.26 -4.82 -17.71
N ASP A 69 -26.52 -3.53 -17.60
CA ASP A 69 -26.06 -2.53 -18.56
C ASP A 69 -24.57 -2.21 -18.34
N ALA A 70 -23.71 -3.00 -18.98
CA ALA A 70 -22.26 -2.83 -18.91
C ALA A 70 -21.75 -1.54 -19.57
N SER A 71 -22.61 -0.75 -20.24
CA SER A 71 -22.20 0.54 -20.81
C SER A 71 -22.04 1.63 -19.75
N GLN A 72 -22.67 1.48 -18.57
CA GLN A 72 -22.59 2.44 -17.47
C GLN A 72 -21.50 2.07 -16.47
N SER A 73 -21.44 0.81 -16.07
CA SER A 73 -20.41 0.31 -15.14
C SER A 73 -20.28 -1.21 -15.22
N PRO A 74 -19.10 -1.77 -14.88
CA PRO A 74 -18.95 -3.21 -14.69
C PRO A 74 -19.83 -3.72 -13.53
N PRO A 75 -20.35 -4.96 -13.59
CA PRO A 75 -21.18 -5.49 -12.53
C PRO A 75 -20.41 -5.63 -11.21
N PRO A 76 -20.93 -5.14 -10.08
CA PRO A 76 -20.26 -5.30 -8.79
C PRO A 76 -20.33 -6.76 -8.29
N ALA A 77 -19.23 -7.25 -7.73
CA ALA A 77 -19.16 -8.55 -7.07
C ALA A 77 -19.30 -8.43 -5.54
N TRP A 78 -19.12 -7.23 -4.99
CA TRP A 78 -19.31 -6.95 -3.57
C TRP A 78 -20.14 -5.68 -3.35
N PHE A 79 -20.87 -5.66 -2.24
CA PHE A 79 -21.67 -4.53 -1.77
C PHE A 79 -21.48 -4.35 -0.27
N PRO A 80 -21.32 -3.12 0.23
CA PRO A 80 -21.24 -2.88 1.66
C PRO A 80 -22.56 -3.22 2.34
N SER A 81 -22.49 -3.92 3.49
CA SER A 81 -23.64 -4.11 4.37
C SER A 81 -23.83 -2.91 5.30
N ASN A 82 -25.05 -2.69 5.80
CA ASN A 82 -25.30 -1.62 6.78
C ASN A 82 -24.49 -1.78 8.07
N GLU A 83 -24.20 -3.03 8.47
CA GLU A 83 -23.34 -3.34 9.63
C GLU A 83 -21.89 -2.91 9.36
N GLN A 84 -21.36 -3.20 8.17
CA GLN A 84 -20.02 -2.77 7.78
C GLN A 84 -19.93 -1.24 7.73
N LEU A 85 -20.90 -0.58 7.10
CA LEU A 85 -20.94 0.88 7.01
C LEU A 85 -20.94 1.53 8.40
N GLY A 86 -21.70 0.99 9.36
CA GLY A 86 -21.78 1.53 10.72
C GLY A 86 -20.48 1.49 11.54
N THR A 87 -19.44 0.79 11.04
CA THR A 87 -18.12 0.71 11.70
C THR A 87 -16.98 1.26 10.85
N THR A 88 -17.28 1.74 9.63
CA THR A 88 -16.28 2.19 8.67
C THR A 88 -15.74 3.57 9.06
N ASN A 89 -14.42 3.74 9.07
CA ASN A 89 -13.73 4.99 9.37
C ASN A 89 -14.19 6.15 8.46
N LEU A 90 -14.36 5.85 7.18
CA LEU A 90 -14.81 6.81 6.18
C LEU A 90 -16.25 7.28 6.42
N VAL A 91 -17.16 6.38 6.81
CA VAL A 91 -18.54 6.73 7.18
C VAL A 91 -18.55 7.63 8.42
N ALA A 92 -17.72 7.32 9.42
CA ALA A 92 -17.58 8.17 10.61
C ALA A 92 -17.04 9.59 10.29
N LEU A 93 -16.28 9.77 9.20
CA LEU A 93 -15.88 11.08 8.70
C LEU A 93 -17.01 11.78 7.95
N MET A 94 -17.72 11.04 7.09
CA MET A 94 -18.89 11.53 6.35
C MET A 94 -19.98 12.05 7.30
N ASP A 95 -20.28 11.30 8.36
CA ASP A 95 -21.27 11.67 9.38
C ASP A 95 -20.87 12.93 10.15
N GLU A 96 -19.58 13.06 10.54
CA GLU A 96 -19.06 14.26 11.21
C GLU A 96 -19.23 15.51 10.34
N LEU A 97 -18.95 15.38 9.05
CA LEU A 97 -19.03 16.48 8.09
C LEU A 97 -20.44 16.72 7.54
N ASN A 98 -21.43 15.89 7.92
CA ASN A 98 -22.78 15.88 7.35
C ASN A 98 -22.80 15.71 5.82
N ILE A 99 -21.95 14.84 5.29
CA ILE A 99 -21.81 14.56 3.86
C ILE A 99 -22.40 13.18 3.56
N SER A 100 -23.33 13.09 2.62
CA SER A 100 -24.10 11.85 2.38
C SER A 100 -23.54 10.96 1.27
N SER A 101 -22.55 11.42 0.48
CA SER A 101 -21.97 10.64 -0.61
C SER A 101 -20.44 10.76 -0.65
N TYR A 102 -19.77 9.71 -1.14
CA TYR A 102 -18.32 9.77 -1.35
C TYR A 102 -17.94 10.90 -2.33
N GLN A 103 -18.73 11.08 -3.40
CA GLN A 103 -18.47 12.10 -4.41
C GLN A 103 -18.42 13.50 -3.78
N ASP A 104 -19.38 13.82 -2.93
CA ASP A 104 -19.43 15.10 -2.21
C ASP A 104 -18.28 15.21 -1.20
N LEU A 105 -17.89 14.10 -0.54
CA LEU A 105 -16.75 14.09 0.37
C LEU A 105 -15.43 14.36 -0.38
N HIS A 106 -15.27 13.75 -1.55
CA HIS A 106 -14.10 13.98 -2.39
C HIS A 106 -14.04 15.44 -2.84
N ALA A 107 -15.13 15.99 -3.38
CA ALA A 107 -15.21 17.39 -3.76
C ALA A 107 -14.87 18.31 -2.57
N TRP A 108 -15.46 18.05 -1.40
CA TRP A 108 -15.17 18.79 -0.18
C TRP A 108 -13.69 18.69 0.23
N SER A 109 -13.08 17.51 0.15
CA SER A 109 -11.66 17.29 0.51
C SER A 109 -10.70 18.06 -0.40
N VAL A 110 -11.09 18.27 -1.66
CA VAL A 110 -10.34 19.00 -2.69
C VAL A 110 -10.49 20.51 -2.52
N GLU A 111 -11.67 20.98 -2.15
CA GLU A 111 -11.96 22.41 -1.93
C GLU A 111 -11.42 22.88 -0.58
N ASN A 112 -11.46 22.02 0.45
CA ASN A 112 -11.11 22.34 1.84
C ASN A 112 -9.84 21.59 2.30
N ARG A 113 -8.80 21.53 1.45
CA ARG A 113 -7.59 20.69 1.67
C ARG A 113 -6.96 20.87 3.05
N ALA A 114 -6.81 22.12 3.51
CA ALA A 114 -6.20 22.39 4.80
C ALA A 114 -7.00 21.78 5.96
N GLU A 115 -8.33 21.88 5.90
CA GLU A 115 -9.23 21.32 6.92
C GLU A 115 -9.27 19.78 6.83
N PHE A 116 -9.38 19.22 5.63
CA PHE A 116 -9.32 17.77 5.42
C PHE A 116 -8.04 17.15 6.02
N TRP A 117 -6.88 17.75 5.71
CA TRP A 117 -5.60 17.26 6.24
C TRP A 117 -5.47 17.47 7.75
N ASP A 118 -6.00 18.57 8.31
CA ASP A 118 -6.03 18.76 9.77
C ASP A 118 -6.83 17.66 10.48
N ILE A 119 -8.04 17.37 10.00
CA ILE A 119 -8.92 16.34 10.57
C ILE A 119 -8.26 14.95 10.46
N THR A 120 -7.74 14.59 9.28
CA THR A 120 -7.19 13.25 9.05
C THR A 120 -5.90 13.01 9.83
N ILE A 121 -5.01 14.02 9.94
CA ILE A 121 -3.80 13.97 10.78
C ILE A 121 -4.14 13.71 12.25
N GLN A 122 -5.21 14.33 12.75
CA GLN A 122 -5.69 14.11 14.11
C GLN A 122 -6.27 12.70 14.29
N ARG A 123 -7.07 12.22 13.32
CA ARG A 123 -7.68 10.88 13.36
C ARG A 123 -6.66 9.74 13.35
N VAL A 124 -5.62 9.85 12.52
CA VAL A 124 -4.53 8.84 12.49
C VAL A 124 -3.52 9.04 13.63
N GLY A 125 -3.61 10.14 14.40
CA GLY A 125 -2.86 10.35 15.63
C GLY A 125 -1.37 10.66 15.42
N ILE A 126 -1.03 11.49 14.43
CA ILE A 126 0.35 11.92 14.21
C ILE A 126 0.90 12.64 15.44
N ARG A 127 2.07 12.21 15.92
CA ARG A 127 2.76 12.81 17.06
C ARG A 127 3.63 13.98 16.60
N PHE A 128 3.50 15.09 17.31
CA PHE A 128 4.32 16.29 17.12
C PHE A 128 5.04 16.63 18.43
N ARG A 129 6.33 16.97 18.33
CA ARG A 129 7.06 17.63 19.43
C ARG A 129 6.75 19.13 19.46
N GLN A 130 6.48 19.71 18.30
CA GLN A 130 5.88 21.04 18.13
C GLN A 130 4.79 20.93 17.06
N LYS A 131 3.54 21.26 17.41
CA LYS A 131 2.42 21.26 16.46
C LYS A 131 2.63 22.38 15.43
N TYR A 132 2.21 22.13 14.19
CA TYR A 132 2.21 23.15 13.12
C TYR A 132 1.35 24.35 13.50
N ARG A 133 1.72 25.52 12.99
CA ARG A 133 0.90 26.75 13.08
C ARG A 133 -0.12 26.84 11.94
N GLN A 134 0.20 26.23 10.81
CA GLN A 134 -0.60 26.25 9.59
C GLN A 134 -0.40 24.93 8.83
N ILE A 135 -1.48 24.37 8.29
CA ILE A 135 -1.44 23.07 7.57
C ILE A 135 -0.64 23.17 6.28
N VAL A 136 -0.83 24.23 5.49
CA VAL A 136 -0.13 24.43 4.23
C VAL A 136 0.08 25.92 3.94
N ASP A 137 1.30 26.32 3.60
CA ASP A 137 1.62 27.61 3.01
C ASP A 137 1.96 27.44 1.51
N LEU A 138 1.27 28.22 0.68
CA LEU A 138 1.39 28.22 -0.78
C LEU A 138 1.99 29.53 -1.32
N SER A 139 2.62 30.33 -0.46
CA SER A 139 3.28 31.58 -0.85
C SER A 139 4.37 31.40 -1.94
N GLN A 140 4.98 30.21 -2.02
CA GLN A 140 5.95 29.83 -3.07
C GLN A 140 5.31 29.09 -4.26
N GLY A 141 3.98 28.99 -4.30
CA GLY A 141 3.23 28.30 -5.35
C GLY A 141 3.01 26.80 -5.07
N VAL A 142 2.17 26.19 -5.92
CA VAL A 142 1.70 24.81 -5.75
C VAL A 142 2.74 23.73 -6.07
N GLU A 143 3.87 24.09 -6.69
CA GLU A 143 4.99 23.18 -6.95
C GLU A 143 5.96 23.09 -5.76
N SER A 144 5.86 24.01 -4.81
CA SER A 144 6.72 24.03 -3.61
C SER A 144 5.89 24.27 -2.34
N PRO A 145 4.81 23.48 -2.11
CA PRO A 145 3.94 23.67 -0.97
C PRO A 145 4.69 23.37 0.34
N GLN A 146 4.55 24.25 1.34
CA GLN A 146 5.11 24.04 2.66
C GLN A 146 4.03 23.46 3.58
N TRP A 147 4.06 22.15 3.78
CA TRP A 147 3.11 21.45 4.64
C TRP A 147 3.57 21.45 6.11
N LEU A 148 2.61 21.57 7.03
CA LEU A 148 2.78 21.53 8.48
C LEU A 148 3.77 22.59 8.99
N VAL A 149 3.54 23.85 8.59
CA VAL A 149 4.43 25.00 8.85
C VAL A 149 4.80 25.11 10.33
N ASP A 150 6.09 25.27 10.60
CA ASP A 150 6.71 25.35 11.93
C ASP A 150 6.63 24.08 12.80
N ALA A 151 6.09 22.97 12.30
CA ALA A 151 6.08 21.74 13.08
C ALA A 151 7.50 21.20 13.35
N ARG A 152 7.60 20.43 14.43
CA ARG A 152 8.74 19.55 14.72
C ARG A 152 8.20 18.17 15.05
N LEU A 153 8.67 17.16 14.34
CA LEU A 153 8.25 15.77 14.53
C LEU A 153 9.35 14.81 14.10
N ASN A 154 9.26 13.59 14.58
CA ASN A 154 9.84 12.45 13.91
C ASN A 154 8.72 11.44 13.63
N ILE A 155 8.43 11.22 12.35
CA ILE A 155 7.26 10.42 11.94
C ILE A 155 7.30 8.98 12.48
N ALA A 156 8.47 8.42 12.76
CA ALA A 156 8.61 7.10 13.36
C ALA A 156 8.01 7.04 14.79
N GLU A 157 7.93 8.15 15.52
CA GLU A 157 7.26 8.19 16.84
C GLU A 157 5.75 7.89 16.73
N SER A 158 5.13 8.25 15.59
CA SER A 158 3.71 7.99 15.34
C SER A 158 3.43 6.51 15.09
N CYS A 159 4.44 5.73 14.75
CA CYS A 159 4.34 4.27 14.58
C CYS A 159 4.27 3.52 15.92
N PHE A 160 4.37 4.18 17.07
CA PHE A 160 4.35 3.53 18.40
C PHE A 160 3.22 4.08 19.28
N ASN A 161 2.03 4.20 18.67
CA ASN A 161 0.79 4.64 19.31
C ASN A 161 -0.05 3.51 19.93
N ALA A 162 0.25 2.26 19.62
CA ALA A 162 -0.41 1.10 20.22
C ALA A 162 0.22 0.73 21.59
N PRO A 163 -0.48 -0.04 22.45
CA PRO A 163 0.11 -0.60 23.67
C PRO A 163 1.36 -1.44 23.38
N GLU A 164 2.35 -1.37 24.26
CA GLU A 164 3.67 -2.02 24.05
C GLU A 164 3.58 -3.55 23.91
N ASP A 165 2.60 -4.18 24.55
CA ASP A 165 2.36 -5.62 24.52
C ASP A 165 1.55 -6.09 23.30
N SER A 166 0.98 -5.16 22.52
CA SER A 166 0.24 -5.50 21.31
C SER A 166 1.17 -6.00 20.20
N PRO A 167 0.72 -6.91 19.31
CA PRO A 167 1.51 -7.35 18.16
C PRO A 167 1.82 -6.17 17.22
N ALA A 168 3.10 -5.98 16.86
CA ALA A 168 3.50 -5.04 15.82
C ALA A 168 3.86 -5.76 14.52
N ILE A 169 4.54 -6.90 14.62
CA ILE A 169 4.93 -7.72 13.48
C ILE A 169 4.62 -9.19 13.80
N ILE A 170 3.88 -9.83 12.91
CA ILE A 170 3.68 -11.27 12.89
C ILE A 170 4.46 -11.79 11.69
N PHE A 171 5.40 -12.70 11.90
CA PHE A 171 6.27 -13.15 10.82
C PHE A 171 6.52 -14.65 10.86
N GLN A 172 6.80 -15.21 9.69
CA GLN A 172 7.14 -16.62 9.56
C GLN A 172 8.36 -16.78 8.64
N PRO A 173 9.49 -17.22 9.20
CA PRO A 173 10.64 -17.65 8.40
C PRO A 173 10.29 -18.84 7.50
N GLU A 174 11.00 -19.00 6.39
CA GLU A 174 10.82 -20.15 5.50
C GLU A 174 11.08 -21.46 6.28
N GLY A 175 10.09 -22.35 6.30
CA GLY A 175 10.13 -23.59 7.09
C GLY A 175 10.03 -23.43 8.61
N GLY A 176 9.88 -22.20 9.11
CA GLY A 176 9.76 -21.88 10.53
C GLY A 176 8.32 -21.82 11.04
N SER A 177 8.17 -21.62 12.35
CA SER A 177 6.87 -21.36 12.99
C SER A 177 6.51 -19.88 12.96
N LEU A 178 5.22 -19.59 13.02
CA LEU A 178 4.70 -18.25 13.22
C LEU A 178 5.29 -17.63 14.51
N SER A 179 5.80 -16.42 14.40
CA SER A 179 6.43 -15.66 15.49
C SER A 179 5.80 -14.28 15.58
N VAL A 180 5.84 -13.68 16.76
CA VAL A 180 5.27 -12.36 17.03
C VAL A 180 6.31 -11.48 17.69
N MET A 181 6.47 -10.27 17.16
CA MET A 181 7.19 -9.17 17.78
C MET A 181 6.18 -8.10 18.19
N SER A 182 6.16 -7.77 19.47
CA SER A 182 5.32 -6.72 20.05
C SER A 182 5.78 -5.32 19.65
N TYR A 183 4.92 -4.32 19.87
CA TYR A 183 5.26 -2.91 19.69
C TYR A 183 6.43 -2.48 20.56
N GLY A 184 6.50 -2.95 21.81
CA GLY A 184 7.60 -2.68 22.73
C GLY A 184 8.93 -3.24 22.24
N GLU A 185 8.93 -4.48 21.76
CA GLU A 185 10.13 -5.13 21.19
C GLU A 185 10.60 -4.45 19.90
N LEU A 186 9.67 -4.12 18.99
CA LEU A 186 10.00 -3.38 17.76
C LEU A 186 10.57 -1.99 18.09
N ASN A 187 9.97 -1.29 19.05
CA ASN A 187 10.43 0.02 19.49
C ASN A 187 11.84 -0.04 20.09
N ALA A 188 12.07 -1.01 20.98
CA ALA A 188 13.37 -1.27 21.60
C ALA A 188 14.44 -1.60 20.55
N LEU A 189 14.15 -2.51 19.60
CA LEU A 189 15.09 -2.86 18.54
C LEU A 189 15.40 -1.66 17.64
N SER A 190 14.38 -0.87 17.28
CA SER A 190 14.57 0.36 16.48
C SER A 190 15.43 1.39 17.23
N ASN A 191 15.26 1.51 18.55
CA ASN A 191 16.08 2.40 19.39
C ASN A 191 17.54 1.92 19.47
N ARG A 192 17.77 0.60 19.55
CA ARG A 192 19.12 0.02 19.53
C ARG A 192 19.82 0.29 18.20
N VAL A 193 19.09 0.21 17.08
CA VAL A 193 19.62 0.61 15.77
C VAL A 193 19.96 2.10 15.77
N ALA A 194 19.08 2.97 16.23
CA ALA A 194 19.32 4.42 16.27
C ALA A 194 20.55 4.78 17.13
N ASN A 195 20.68 4.17 18.32
CA ASN A 195 21.88 4.33 19.15
C ASN A 195 23.14 3.79 18.45
N GLY A 196 23.06 2.64 17.79
CA GLY A 196 24.17 2.04 17.04
C GLY A 196 24.65 2.94 15.90
N LEU A 197 23.73 3.63 15.20
CA LEU A 197 24.08 4.61 14.17
C LEU A 197 24.90 5.77 14.76
N VAL A 198 24.45 6.34 15.88
CA VAL A 198 25.17 7.42 16.56
C VAL A 198 26.53 6.95 17.08
N GLU A 199 26.60 5.77 17.69
CA GLU A 199 27.86 5.16 18.17
C GLU A 199 28.84 4.86 17.04
N ALA A 200 28.33 4.50 15.86
CA ALA A 200 29.11 4.26 14.65
C ALA A 200 29.58 5.55 13.95
N GLY A 201 29.13 6.73 14.42
CA GLY A 201 29.55 8.04 13.91
C GLY A 201 28.71 8.58 12.75
N PHE A 202 27.52 8.02 12.50
CA PHE A 202 26.58 8.61 11.53
C PHE A 202 25.93 9.87 12.12
N GLU A 203 25.67 10.85 11.25
CA GLU A 203 25.13 12.16 11.62
C GLU A 203 23.69 12.34 11.11
N VAL A 204 22.96 13.28 11.74
CA VAL A 204 21.62 13.66 11.28
C VAL A 204 21.68 14.15 9.83
N GLY A 205 20.81 13.61 8.98
CA GLY A 205 20.77 13.90 7.55
C GLY A 205 21.58 12.92 6.69
N ASP A 206 22.36 12.00 7.27
CA ASP A 206 23.04 10.97 6.49
C ASP A 206 22.04 10.06 5.77
N ALA A 207 22.38 9.69 4.53
CA ALA A 207 21.63 8.71 3.75
C ALA A 207 22.17 7.30 4.05
N ILE A 208 21.32 6.40 4.53
CA ILE A 208 21.71 5.04 4.93
C ILE A 208 20.86 4.03 4.17
N ALA A 209 21.52 3.20 3.35
CA ALA A 209 20.85 2.26 2.49
C ALA A 209 20.38 1.01 3.23
N ILE A 210 19.31 0.40 2.73
CA ILE A 210 18.88 -0.94 3.08
C ILE A 210 18.75 -1.74 1.78
N ALA A 211 19.52 -2.82 1.68
CA ALA A 211 19.39 -3.82 0.62
C ALA A 211 19.16 -5.18 1.27
N MET A 212 17.91 -5.47 1.63
CA MET A 212 17.51 -6.65 2.36
C MET A 212 16.07 -7.06 2.01
N PRO A 213 15.71 -8.35 2.17
CA PRO A 213 14.31 -8.78 2.25
C PRO A 213 13.57 -8.05 3.37
N MET A 214 12.24 -7.97 3.26
CA MET A 214 11.40 -7.35 4.29
C MET A 214 11.19 -8.30 5.47
N THR A 215 12.12 -8.26 6.42
CA THR A 215 12.06 -8.97 7.71
C THR A 215 11.67 -8.04 8.85
N ALA A 216 11.34 -8.61 10.02
CA ALA A 216 11.09 -7.85 11.25
C ALA A 216 12.29 -6.94 11.62
N GLU A 217 13.51 -7.44 11.46
CA GLU A 217 14.75 -6.67 11.65
C GLU A 217 14.85 -5.53 10.65
N SER A 218 14.53 -5.76 9.37
CA SER A 218 14.56 -4.71 8.35
C SER A 218 13.58 -3.57 8.65
N VAL A 219 12.40 -3.88 9.22
CA VAL A 219 11.43 -2.87 9.67
C VAL A 219 11.99 -2.07 10.86
N ALA A 220 12.62 -2.75 11.83
CA ALA A 220 13.27 -2.08 12.96
C ALA A 220 14.46 -1.20 12.50
N ILE A 221 15.23 -1.66 11.51
CA ILE A 221 16.33 -0.91 10.90
C ILE A 221 15.78 0.36 10.23
N TYR A 222 14.75 0.20 9.41
CA TYR A 222 14.09 1.32 8.72
C TYR A 222 13.64 2.39 9.72
N LEU A 223 12.90 1.99 10.76
CA LEU A 223 12.42 2.91 11.81
C LEU A 223 13.57 3.50 12.63
N GLY A 224 14.63 2.73 12.91
CA GLY A 224 15.82 3.19 13.63
C GLY A 224 16.61 4.26 12.88
N ILE A 225 16.80 4.11 11.56
CA ILE A 225 17.41 5.12 10.70
C ILE A 225 16.60 6.43 10.75
N VAL A 226 15.28 6.34 10.58
CA VAL A 226 14.40 7.51 10.65
C VAL A 226 14.44 8.17 12.03
N LYS A 227 14.44 7.39 13.12
CA LYS A 227 14.56 7.92 14.49
C LYS A 227 15.87 8.66 14.73
N ALA A 228 16.97 8.19 14.15
CA ALA A 228 18.28 8.85 14.23
C ALA A 228 18.34 10.17 13.42
N GLY A 229 17.28 10.53 12.70
CA GLY A 229 17.25 11.71 11.84
C GLY A 229 18.00 11.52 10.52
N CYS A 230 18.30 10.27 10.16
CA CYS A 230 18.90 9.89 8.89
C CYS A 230 17.80 9.59 7.85
N ALA A 231 18.15 9.61 6.56
CA ALA A 231 17.27 9.22 5.48
C ALA A 231 17.55 7.78 5.04
N VAL A 232 16.54 6.94 4.97
CA VAL A 232 16.67 5.58 4.42
C VAL A 232 16.90 5.66 2.91
N VAL A 233 17.78 4.83 2.34
CA VAL A 233 17.86 4.62 0.89
C VAL A 233 17.33 3.22 0.59
N SER A 234 16.12 3.16 0.05
CA SER A 234 15.41 1.93 -0.26
C SER A 234 15.96 1.28 -1.53
N ILE A 235 16.61 0.13 -1.41
CA ILE A 235 17.19 -0.63 -2.54
C ILE A 235 16.60 -2.04 -2.57
N ALA A 236 16.08 -2.46 -3.72
CA ALA A 236 15.56 -3.81 -3.88
C ALA A 236 16.70 -4.84 -3.79
N ASP A 237 16.48 -5.87 -3.00
CA ASP A 237 17.41 -6.99 -2.75
C ASP A 237 17.65 -7.87 -3.99
N SER A 238 16.77 -7.76 -4.99
CA SER A 238 16.88 -8.45 -6.27
C SER A 238 17.85 -7.80 -7.27
N PHE A 239 18.26 -6.55 -7.05
CA PHE A 239 19.10 -5.82 -8.01
C PHE A 239 20.51 -6.42 -8.18
N ALA A 240 21.10 -6.14 -9.34
CA ALA A 240 22.51 -6.43 -9.62
C ALA A 240 23.43 -5.42 -8.92
N ALA A 241 24.72 -5.77 -8.76
CA ALA A 241 25.71 -4.91 -8.10
C ALA A 241 25.80 -3.50 -8.73
N SER A 242 25.79 -3.41 -10.06
CA SER A 242 25.83 -2.13 -10.79
C SER A 242 24.59 -1.25 -10.55
N GLU A 243 23.42 -1.87 -10.42
CA GLU A 243 22.16 -1.18 -10.12
C GLU A 243 22.14 -0.67 -8.67
N ILE A 244 22.71 -1.43 -7.74
CA ILE A 244 22.90 -1.02 -6.34
C ILE A 244 23.88 0.15 -6.28
N ALA A 245 25.06 0.03 -6.91
CA ALA A 245 26.08 1.08 -6.95
C ALA A 245 25.53 2.41 -7.49
N THR A 246 24.72 2.36 -8.55
CA THR A 246 24.09 3.56 -9.13
C THR A 246 23.22 4.29 -8.10
N ARG A 247 22.41 3.56 -7.33
CA ARG A 247 21.50 4.14 -6.32
C ARG A 247 22.26 4.68 -5.11
N LEU A 248 23.29 3.97 -4.66
CA LEU A 248 24.19 4.42 -3.59
C LEU A 248 24.88 5.73 -3.96
N ARG A 249 25.37 5.84 -5.20
CA ARG A 249 26.00 7.05 -5.72
C ARG A 249 25.02 8.23 -5.79
N ILE A 250 23.84 8.03 -6.38
CA ILE A 250 22.83 9.10 -6.53
C ILE A 250 22.37 9.64 -5.17
N SER A 251 22.18 8.74 -4.20
CA SER A 251 21.76 9.11 -2.84
C SER A 251 22.89 9.59 -1.93
N ASN A 252 24.15 9.54 -2.38
CA ASN A 252 25.33 9.81 -1.54
C ASN A 252 25.31 9.00 -0.23
N ALA A 253 24.95 7.71 -0.32
CA ALA A 253 24.80 6.85 0.84
C ALA A 253 26.12 6.73 1.63
N LYS A 254 26.01 6.82 2.96
CA LYS A 254 27.14 6.76 3.92
C LYS A 254 27.34 5.40 4.56
N GLY A 255 26.29 4.57 4.55
CA GLY A 255 26.32 3.20 5.03
C GLY A 255 25.22 2.38 4.38
N ILE A 256 25.29 1.07 4.57
CA ILE A 256 24.28 0.13 4.06
C ILE A 256 24.03 -1.01 5.04
N PHE A 257 22.75 -1.31 5.32
CA PHE A 257 22.34 -2.55 5.95
C PHE A 257 22.07 -3.62 4.89
N THR A 258 22.61 -4.81 5.12
CA THR A 258 22.46 -5.99 4.25
C THR A 258 22.48 -7.26 5.09
N GLN A 259 22.28 -8.41 4.45
CA GLN A 259 22.56 -9.74 5.03
C GLN A 259 23.52 -10.51 4.13
N ASP A 260 24.11 -11.60 4.65
CA ASP A 260 25.05 -12.44 3.91
C ASP A 260 24.41 -13.04 2.66
N THR A 261 23.31 -13.76 2.84
CA THR A 261 22.59 -14.44 1.76
C THR A 261 21.08 -14.35 1.91
N ILE A 262 20.35 -14.48 0.79
CA ILE A 262 18.89 -14.57 0.76
C ILE A 262 18.51 -15.99 0.34
N LEU A 263 17.55 -16.59 1.04
CA LEU A 263 16.90 -17.83 0.60
C LEU A 263 15.65 -17.46 -0.22
N ARG A 264 15.58 -17.95 -1.46
CA ARG A 264 14.43 -17.73 -2.33
C ARG A 264 14.16 -18.97 -3.17
N ALA A 265 12.99 -19.58 -2.98
CA ALA A 265 12.59 -20.82 -3.65
C ALA A 265 13.67 -21.91 -3.55
N GLY A 266 14.20 -22.12 -2.34
CA GLY A 266 15.25 -23.11 -2.05
C GLY A 266 16.65 -22.78 -2.59
N LYS A 267 16.86 -21.59 -3.18
CA LYS A 267 18.19 -21.14 -3.66
C LYS A 267 18.77 -20.09 -2.71
N GLN A 268 20.06 -20.25 -2.39
CA GLN A 268 20.83 -19.28 -1.64
C GLN A 268 21.48 -18.27 -2.61
N LEU A 269 21.15 -16.99 -2.45
CA LEU A 269 21.65 -15.89 -3.28
C LEU A 269 22.63 -15.03 -2.47
N PRO A 270 23.85 -14.77 -2.95
CA PRO A 270 24.90 -14.10 -2.18
C PRO A 270 24.72 -12.58 -2.19
N LEU A 271 23.95 -12.05 -1.23
CA LEU A 271 23.60 -10.63 -1.19
C LEU A 271 24.79 -9.77 -0.75
N TYR A 272 25.51 -10.13 0.31
CA TYR A 272 26.67 -9.38 0.77
C TYR A 272 27.78 -9.31 -0.30
N ALA A 273 27.99 -10.39 -1.05
CA ALA A 273 28.95 -10.38 -2.16
C ALA A 273 28.60 -9.34 -3.23
N LYS A 274 27.31 -9.16 -3.54
CA LYS A 274 26.86 -8.09 -4.45
C LYS A 274 27.10 -6.70 -3.86
N ILE A 275 26.97 -6.53 -2.55
CA ILE A 275 27.25 -5.25 -1.86
C ILE A 275 28.74 -4.90 -1.96
N VAL A 276 29.62 -5.89 -1.78
CA VAL A 276 31.06 -5.73 -1.97
C VAL A 276 31.40 -5.43 -3.43
N GLU A 277 30.82 -6.15 -4.39
CA GLU A 277 31.00 -5.92 -5.83
C GLU A 277 30.53 -4.52 -6.25
N ALA A 278 29.47 -4.01 -5.63
CA ALA A 278 28.93 -2.67 -5.87
C ALA A 278 29.82 -1.54 -5.32
N ASP A 279 30.94 -1.87 -4.66
CA ASP A 279 31.81 -0.94 -3.94
C ASP A 279 31.00 -0.04 -2.97
N ALA A 280 30.06 -0.67 -2.25
CA ALA A 280 29.20 0.05 -1.33
C ALA A 280 30.01 0.70 -0.19
N PRO A 281 29.48 1.76 0.46
CA PRO A 281 30.07 2.29 1.68
C PRO A 281 30.04 1.26 2.82
N ARG A 282 30.44 1.66 4.03
CA ARG A 282 30.46 0.78 5.22
C ARG A 282 29.18 -0.04 5.34
N ALA A 283 29.31 -1.36 5.28
CA ALA A 283 28.20 -2.28 5.41
C ALA A 283 28.03 -2.76 6.86
N ILE A 284 26.77 -2.85 7.27
CA ILE A 284 26.32 -3.53 8.49
C ILE A 284 25.62 -4.81 8.05
N VAL A 285 26.20 -5.96 8.35
CA VAL A 285 25.75 -7.25 7.80
C VAL A 285 25.05 -8.09 8.86
N LEU A 286 23.79 -8.44 8.60
CA LEU A 286 23.02 -9.39 9.40
C LEU A 286 23.40 -10.83 9.04
N SER A 287 23.50 -11.67 10.08
CA SER A 287 23.66 -13.13 9.98
C SER A 287 24.76 -13.56 9.00
N LEU A 288 26.01 -13.26 9.38
CA LEU A 288 27.18 -13.44 8.53
C LEU A 288 27.84 -14.82 8.67
N ASN A 289 28.02 -15.54 7.55
CA ASN A 289 28.85 -16.75 7.49
C ASN A 289 30.18 -16.54 6.73
N SER A 290 30.29 -15.44 5.98
CA SER A 290 31.46 -15.07 5.17
C SER A 290 32.40 -14.11 5.92
N PRO A 291 33.71 -13.97 5.58
CA PRO A 291 34.54 -12.92 6.16
C PRO A 291 34.09 -11.52 5.72
N LEU A 292 34.13 -10.53 6.62
CA LEU A 292 33.85 -9.13 6.31
C LEU A 292 34.98 -8.48 5.53
N ARG A 293 34.62 -7.62 4.57
CA ARG A 293 35.51 -6.61 3.98
C ARG A 293 35.95 -5.62 5.06
N GLN A 294 37.20 -5.19 5.01
CA GLN A 294 37.75 -4.21 5.95
C GLN A 294 36.88 -2.94 6.00
N GLY A 295 36.48 -2.54 7.20
CA GLY A 295 35.63 -1.36 7.43
C GLY A 295 34.14 -1.68 7.59
N ASP A 296 33.68 -2.84 7.14
CA ASP A 296 32.33 -3.34 7.41
C ASP A 296 32.26 -3.94 8.83
N CYS A 297 31.06 -4.06 9.39
CA CYS A 297 30.84 -4.66 10.71
C CYS A 297 29.64 -5.63 10.72
N SER A 298 29.66 -6.58 11.66
CA SER A 298 28.54 -7.47 11.90
C SER A 298 27.39 -6.72 12.59
N TRP A 299 26.19 -7.28 12.49
CA TRP A 299 25.04 -6.82 13.24
C TRP A 299 25.26 -6.86 14.76
N GLU A 300 25.91 -7.90 15.29
CA GLU A 300 26.14 -8.00 16.74
C GLU A 300 27.07 -6.89 17.25
N ASP A 301 28.11 -6.56 16.49
CA ASP A 301 29.07 -5.51 16.88
C ASP A 301 28.49 -4.10 16.69
N PHE A 302 27.58 -3.93 15.74
CA PHE A 302 26.91 -2.66 15.46
C PHE A 302 25.78 -2.35 16.45
N LEU A 303 24.98 -3.35 16.81
CA LEU A 303 23.71 -3.13 17.50
C LEU A 303 23.93 -2.73 18.96
N SER A 304 23.63 -1.47 19.29
CA SER A 304 23.79 -0.94 20.65
C SER A 304 23.03 -1.76 21.68
N THR A 305 23.54 -1.80 22.92
CA THR A 305 22.85 -2.38 24.06
C THR A 305 21.78 -1.45 24.63
N ARG A 306 21.75 -0.17 24.22
CA ARG A 306 20.79 0.85 24.67
C ARG A 306 19.47 0.74 23.90
N ASP A 307 18.40 0.38 24.60
CA ASP A 307 17.06 0.15 24.04
C ASP A 307 16.11 1.36 24.11
N ARG A 308 16.61 2.50 24.59
CA ARG A 308 15.92 3.79 24.59
C ARG A 308 16.67 4.79 23.73
N PHE A 309 15.92 5.56 22.93
CA PHE A 309 16.45 6.62 22.08
C PHE A 309 15.43 7.76 22.03
N ASP A 310 15.87 9.00 22.20
CA ASP A 310 15.02 10.17 21.98
C ASP A 310 15.10 10.52 20.48
N ALA A 311 14.02 10.24 19.75
CA ALA A 311 14.00 10.41 18.29
C ALA A 311 14.31 11.87 17.91
N VAL A 312 15.14 12.06 16.88
CA VAL A 312 15.55 13.38 16.40
C VAL A 312 14.36 14.04 15.73
N ALA A 313 13.77 15.03 16.38
CA ALA A 313 12.68 15.82 15.83
C ALA A 313 13.21 16.82 14.80
N ALA A 314 12.59 16.84 13.62
CA ALA A 314 13.05 17.63 12.49
C ALA A 314 11.91 18.45 11.85
N SER A 315 12.25 19.23 10.82
CA SER A 315 11.27 19.89 9.96
C SER A 315 10.42 18.85 9.22
N PRO A 316 9.13 19.11 8.93
CA PRO A 316 8.32 18.24 8.08
C PRO A 316 8.94 17.95 6.71
N SER A 317 9.75 18.88 6.19
CA SER A 317 10.46 18.78 4.91
C SER A 317 11.72 17.91 4.96
N THR A 318 12.20 17.51 6.15
CA THR A 318 13.40 16.67 6.28
C THR A 318 13.15 15.28 5.70
N TYR A 319 14.14 14.74 4.97
CA TYR A 319 14.03 13.46 4.29
C TYR A 319 14.04 12.28 5.27
N THR A 320 13.12 11.34 5.05
CA THR A 320 13.02 10.09 5.82
C THR A 320 13.36 8.88 4.97
N ASN A 321 13.14 8.96 3.65
CA ASN A 321 13.41 7.87 2.73
C ASN A 321 13.75 8.43 1.33
N ILE A 322 14.54 7.69 0.57
CA ILE A 322 14.86 7.97 -0.84
C ILE A 322 14.52 6.70 -1.61
N LEU A 323 13.53 6.81 -2.47
CA LEU A 323 13.07 5.74 -3.35
C LEU A 323 13.43 6.05 -4.79
N PHE A 324 13.49 5.00 -5.61
CA PHE A 324 13.86 5.11 -7.01
C PHE A 324 12.76 4.58 -7.90
N SER A 325 12.42 5.33 -8.94
CA SER A 325 11.55 4.88 -10.02
C SER A 325 12.33 4.80 -11.33
N SER A 326 11.97 3.85 -12.20
CA SER A 326 12.47 3.79 -13.57
C SER A 326 12.12 5.08 -14.32
N GLY A 327 13.13 5.76 -14.87
CA GLY A 327 12.91 6.84 -15.84
C GLY A 327 12.71 6.26 -17.23
N THR A 328 11.96 6.96 -18.09
CA THR A 328 11.73 6.58 -19.50
C THR A 328 13.01 6.61 -20.33
N THR A 329 14.05 7.34 -19.89
CA THR A 329 15.42 7.29 -20.43
C THR A 329 16.46 7.61 -19.33
N GLY A 330 17.52 6.81 -19.23
CA GLY A 330 18.70 7.10 -18.39
C GLY A 330 18.62 6.66 -16.92
N GLU A 331 19.34 7.39 -16.04
CA GLU A 331 19.45 7.08 -14.61
C GLU A 331 18.08 7.13 -13.89
N PRO A 332 17.86 6.26 -12.88
CA PRO A 332 16.61 6.24 -12.14
C PRO A 332 16.36 7.57 -11.43
N LYS A 333 15.09 7.99 -11.35
CA LYS A 333 14.70 9.21 -10.64
C LYS A 333 14.80 8.95 -9.14
N ALA A 334 15.55 9.76 -8.40
CA ALA A 334 15.65 9.68 -6.95
C ALA A 334 14.61 10.59 -6.30
N ILE A 335 13.60 9.97 -5.70
CA ILE A 335 12.42 10.63 -5.15
C ILE A 335 12.54 10.63 -3.63
N PRO A 336 12.78 11.79 -3.00
CA PRO A 336 12.83 11.89 -1.55
C PRO A 336 11.40 11.89 -0.98
N TRP A 337 11.19 11.08 0.05
CA TRP A 337 10.07 11.20 0.98
C TRP A 337 10.51 12.02 2.17
N THR A 338 9.58 12.81 2.68
CA THR A 338 9.78 13.65 3.87
C THR A 338 8.98 13.08 5.04
N HIS A 339 8.99 13.74 6.20
CA HIS A 339 8.10 13.38 7.30
C HIS A 339 6.60 13.53 6.97
N VAL A 340 6.26 14.26 5.90
CA VAL A 340 4.87 14.45 5.45
C VAL A 340 4.38 13.27 4.61
N THR A 341 5.23 12.63 3.82
CA THR A 341 4.81 11.57 2.88
C THR A 341 4.15 10.36 3.58
N PRO A 342 4.67 9.84 4.71
CA PRO A 342 4.02 8.74 5.44
C PRO A 342 2.60 9.02 5.94
N ILE A 343 2.23 10.29 6.11
CA ILE A 343 0.88 10.67 6.51
C ILE A 343 -0.11 10.24 5.43
N LYS A 344 0.26 10.37 4.14
CA LYS A 344 -0.57 9.86 3.03
C LYS A 344 -0.75 8.35 3.13
N CYS A 345 0.31 7.58 3.42
CA CYS A 345 0.22 6.13 3.61
C CYS A 345 -0.80 5.78 4.71
N ALA A 346 -0.69 6.45 5.86
CA ALA A 346 -1.56 6.22 7.01
C ALA A 346 -3.03 6.59 6.71
N VAL A 347 -3.27 7.74 6.07
CA VAL A 347 -4.61 8.22 5.74
C VAL A 347 -5.27 7.35 4.67
N ASP A 348 -4.54 6.91 3.65
CA ASP A 348 -5.08 5.98 2.65
C ASP A 348 -5.46 4.64 3.30
N GLY A 349 -4.57 4.10 4.14
CA GLY A 349 -4.86 2.89 4.91
C GLY A 349 -6.06 3.03 5.84
N TYR A 350 -6.22 4.19 6.48
CA TYR A 350 -7.32 4.48 7.40
C TYR A 350 -8.66 4.62 6.67
N LEU A 351 -8.70 5.36 5.55
CA LEU A 351 -9.94 5.74 4.87
C LEU A 351 -10.35 4.76 3.76
N HIS A 352 -9.42 4.32 2.91
CA HIS A 352 -9.74 3.49 1.74
C HIS A 352 -9.68 1.99 2.04
N HIS A 353 -8.68 1.57 2.83
CA HIS A 353 -8.53 0.17 3.26
C HIS A 353 -9.26 -0.14 4.57
N ASP A 354 -9.84 0.87 5.22
CA ASP A 354 -10.55 0.77 6.50
C ASP A 354 -9.72 0.02 7.56
N ILE A 355 -8.45 0.40 7.73
CA ILE A 355 -7.59 -0.17 8.77
C ILE A 355 -8.04 0.34 10.14
N HIS A 356 -8.32 -0.60 11.04
CA HIS A 356 -8.64 -0.34 12.44
C HIS A 356 -7.51 -0.82 13.36
N PRO A 357 -7.43 -0.29 14.60
CA PRO A 357 -6.50 -0.80 15.60
C PRO A 357 -6.63 -2.31 15.78
N GLY A 358 -5.48 -3.00 15.84
CA GLY A 358 -5.41 -4.46 15.95
C GLY A 358 -5.65 -5.24 14.65
N HIS A 359 -5.97 -4.58 13.53
CA HIS A 359 -5.97 -5.25 12.23
C HIS A 359 -4.58 -5.71 11.84
N ILE A 360 -4.49 -6.83 11.11
CA ILE A 360 -3.25 -7.42 10.61
C ILE A 360 -3.19 -7.22 9.09
N ILE A 361 -2.13 -6.58 8.60
CA ILE A 361 -1.96 -6.21 7.20
C ILE A 361 -0.78 -6.98 6.62
N ALA A 362 -0.99 -7.72 5.53
CA ALA A 362 0.06 -8.39 4.79
C ALA A 362 0.19 -7.77 3.39
N TRP A 363 1.43 -7.57 2.94
CA TRP A 363 1.73 -7.29 1.54
C TRP A 363 3.00 -8.05 1.15
N PRO A 364 2.98 -8.94 0.16
CA PRO A 364 4.18 -9.59 -0.36
C PRO A 364 4.98 -8.56 -1.17
N THR A 365 5.81 -7.77 -0.48
CA THR A 365 6.62 -6.68 -1.03
C THR A 365 7.98 -6.62 -0.35
N ASN A 366 8.84 -5.67 -0.76
CA ASN A 366 10.11 -5.38 -0.10
C ASN A 366 10.30 -3.87 0.11
N LEU A 367 11.32 -3.49 0.89
CA LEU A 367 11.62 -2.08 1.19
C LEU A 367 12.12 -1.28 -0.02
N GLY A 368 12.56 -1.94 -1.10
CA GLY A 368 13.01 -1.29 -2.33
C GLY A 368 11.89 -0.70 -3.19
N TRP A 369 10.65 -1.12 -2.95
CA TRP A 369 9.45 -0.56 -3.57
C TRP A 369 8.69 0.30 -2.58
N MET A 370 7.94 1.29 -3.05
CA MET A 370 7.21 2.20 -2.16
C MET A 370 6.17 1.49 -1.27
N MET A 371 5.69 0.31 -1.69
CA MET A 371 4.76 -0.49 -0.90
C MET A 371 5.37 -1.03 0.40
N GLY A 372 6.69 -1.21 0.49
CA GLY A 372 7.35 -1.61 1.74
C GLY A 372 7.24 -0.54 2.83
N PRO A 373 7.76 0.68 2.61
CA PRO A 373 7.52 1.83 3.48
C PRO A 373 6.03 2.13 3.70
N TRP A 374 5.21 2.03 2.65
CA TRP A 374 3.75 2.21 2.79
C TRP A 374 3.17 1.21 3.79
N LEU A 375 3.52 -0.08 3.71
CA LEU A 375 3.05 -1.11 4.64
C LEU A 375 3.43 -0.80 6.09
N ILE A 376 4.66 -0.33 6.33
CA ILE A 376 5.12 0.08 7.67
C ILE A 376 4.21 1.19 8.21
N TYR A 377 4.06 2.27 7.45
CA TYR A 377 3.35 3.46 7.93
C TYR A 377 1.83 3.29 7.97
N ALA A 378 1.23 2.68 6.95
CA ALA A 378 -0.20 2.39 6.89
C ALA A 378 -0.64 1.45 8.02
N SER A 379 0.20 0.49 8.42
CA SER A 379 -0.12 -0.44 9.49
C SER A 379 0.10 0.18 10.87
N LEU A 380 1.33 0.64 11.15
CA LEU A 380 1.72 0.98 12.52
C LEU A 380 1.13 2.30 13.02
N ILE A 381 0.97 3.31 12.15
CA ILE A 381 0.32 4.58 12.54
C ILE A 381 -1.15 4.34 12.89
N ASN A 382 -1.82 3.45 12.15
CA ASN A 382 -3.20 3.04 12.41
C ASN A 382 -3.33 2.01 13.55
N ARG A 383 -2.25 1.74 14.30
CA ARG A 383 -2.23 0.81 15.45
C ARG A 383 -2.57 -0.64 15.05
N GLY A 384 -2.31 -1.01 13.80
CA GLY A 384 -2.40 -2.39 13.29
C GLY A 384 -1.09 -3.16 13.46
N ALA A 385 -1.00 -4.36 12.90
CA ALA A 385 0.21 -5.17 12.85
C ALA A 385 0.58 -5.51 11.41
N ILE A 386 1.87 -5.68 11.15
CA ILE A 386 2.40 -6.10 9.85
C ILE A 386 2.55 -7.62 9.85
N ALA A 387 2.08 -8.30 8.80
CA ALA A 387 2.29 -9.72 8.58
C ALA A 387 3.36 -9.95 7.48
N LEU A 388 4.48 -10.59 7.84
CA LEU A 388 5.62 -10.83 6.96
C LEU A 388 5.88 -12.34 6.75
N TYR A 389 5.70 -12.81 5.53
CA TYR A 389 6.06 -14.17 5.12
C TYR A 389 7.39 -14.16 4.37
N TYR A 390 8.38 -14.92 4.82
CA TYR A 390 9.72 -14.91 4.20
C TYR A 390 9.87 -15.92 3.06
N GLY A 391 8.89 -16.81 2.87
CA GLY A 391 8.88 -17.78 1.77
C GLY A 391 8.27 -17.23 0.47
N THR A 392 8.04 -18.13 -0.49
CA THR A 392 7.49 -17.77 -1.80
C THR A 392 5.97 -17.49 -1.72
N PRO A 393 5.47 -16.31 -2.15
CA PRO A 393 4.05 -15.97 -2.06
C PRO A 393 3.15 -16.73 -3.04
N THR A 394 3.70 -17.40 -4.05
CA THR A 394 2.95 -18.19 -5.04
C THR A 394 2.62 -19.61 -4.58
N GLU A 395 3.11 -20.02 -3.40
CA GLU A 395 3.01 -21.39 -2.90
C GLU A 395 2.00 -21.52 -1.76
N ARG A 396 1.60 -22.77 -1.46
CA ARG A 396 0.63 -23.12 -0.42
C ARG A 396 0.96 -22.51 0.94
N GLY A 397 2.25 -22.51 1.32
CA GLY A 397 2.70 -22.02 2.62
C GLY A 397 2.37 -20.55 2.86
N PHE A 398 2.31 -19.72 1.81
CA PHE A 398 1.86 -18.34 1.94
C PHE A 398 0.38 -18.27 2.34
N GLY A 399 -0.48 -19.03 1.69
CA GLY A 399 -1.90 -19.03 2.04
C GLY A 399 -2.20 -19.57 3.43
N GLU A 400 -1.41 -20.54 3.89
CA GLU A 400 -1.47 -21.05 5.27
C GLU A 400 -1.00 -20.00 6.26
N PHE A 401 0.07 -19.25 5.95
CA PHE A 401 0.48 -18.09 6.74
C PHE A 401 -0.62 -17.03 6.83
N ILE A 402 -1.28 -16.67 5.73
CA ILE A 402 -2.39 -15.69 5.72
C ILE A 402 -3.52 -16.13 6.67
N ARG A 403 -3.88 -17.41 6.65
CA ARG A 403 -4.87 -18.01 7.57
C ARG A 403 -4.38 -17.95 9.03
N ASP A 404 -3.17 -18.43 9.28
CA ASP A 404 -2.65 -18.63 10.64
C ASP A 404 -2.33 -17.30 11.33
N ALA A 405 -1.84 -16.31 10.57
CA ALA A 405 -1.66 -14.94 11.02
C ALA A 405 -2.99 -14.16 11.10
N ARG A 406 -4.11 -14.72 10.63
CA ARG A 406 -5.45 -14.09 10.62
C ARG A 406 -5.45 -12.70 9.97
N VAL A 407 -4.83 -12.59 8.81
CA VAL A 407 -4.70 -11.32 8.06
C VAL A 407 -6.09 -10.72 7.76
N ASN A 408 -6.24 -9.41 8.01
CA ASN A 408 -7.46 -8.66 7.73
C ASN A 408 -7.39 -7.90 6.41
N VAL A 409 -6.22 -7.36 6.05
CA VAL A 409 -6.02 -6.68 4.77
C VAL A 409 -4.85 -7.36 4.04
N LEU A 410 -5.14 -7.94 2.87
CA LEU A 410 -4.13 -8.57 2.03
C LEU A 410 -3.90 -7.75 0.76
N GLY A 411 -2.77 -7.07 0.70
CA GLY A 411 -2.28 -6.45 -0.52
C GLY A 411 -1.55 -7.44 -1.43
N LEU A 412 -1.58 -7.22 -2.74
CA LEU A 412 -0.97 -8.10 -3.74
C LEU A 412 -0.76 -7.42 -5.09
N VAL A 413 -0.15 -8.16 -6.02
CA VAL A 413 -0.09 -7.82 -7.45
C VAL A 413 -0.93 -8.83 -8.25
N PRO A 414 -1.56 -8.43 -9.37
CA PRO A 414 -2.40 -9.31 -10.19
C PRO A 414 -1.74 -10.63 -10.61
N SER A 415 -0.46 -10.62 -10.97
CA SER A 415 0.29 -11.82 -11.35
C SER A 415 0.31 -12.93 -10.28
N LEU A 416 0.25 -12.58 -8.98
CA LEU A 416 0.12 -13.58 -7.90
C LEU A 416 -1.21 -14.32 -7.96
N VAL A 417 -2.30 -13.59 -8.19
CA VAL A 417 -3.65 -14.16 -8.26
C VAL A 417 -3.77 -15.12 -9.43
N SER A 418 -3.17 -14.76 -10.57
CA SER A 418 -3.12 -15.62 -11.75
C SER A 418 -2.38 -16.94 -11.46
N ALA A 419 -1.26 -16.87 -10.72
CA ALA A 419 -0.51 -18.04 -10.29
C ALA A 419 -1.29 -18.93 -9.32
N TRP A 420 -1.98 -18.33 -8.34
CA TRP A 420 -2.82 -19.06 -7.37
C TRP A 420 -3.99 -19.78 -8.04
N LYS A 421 -4.66 -19.10 -8.98
CA LYS A 421 -5.76 -19.68 -9.76
C LYS A 421 -5.29 -20.85 -10.63
N THR A 422 -4.13 -20.73 -11.26
CA THR A 422 -3.61 -21.77 -12.16
C THR A 422 -3.15 -23.01 -11.40
N SER A 423 -2.59 -22.83 -10.19
CA SER A 423 -2.02 -23.93 -9.40
C SER A 423 -2.98 -24.53 -8.39
N ASP A 424 -4.14 -23.92 -8.15
CA ASP A 424 -5.08 -24.27 -7.06
C ASP A 424 -4.44 -24.29 -5.65
N CYS A 425 -3.27 -23.65 -5.47
CA CYS A 425 -2.53 -23.75 -4.21
C CYS A 425 -3.26 -23.15 -3.01
N MET A 426 -4.18 -22.21 -3.25
CA MET A 426 -5.00 -21.56 -2.21
C MET A 426 -6.32 -22.27 -1.91
N LYS A 427 -6.64 -23.34 -2.64
CA LYS A 427 -7.92 -24.05 -2.51
C LYS A 427 -8.12 -24.64 -1.11
N GLY A 428 -9.31 -24.43 -0.56
CA GLY A 428 -9.72 -24.97 0.75
C GLY A 428 -9.08 -24.28 1.95
N LEU A 429 -8.37 -23.16 1.77
CA LEU A 429 -7.90 -22.33 2.88
C LEU A 429 -9.05 -21.47 3.43
N ASP A 430 -9.04 -21.28 4.75
CA ASP A 430 -9.97 -20.39 5.42
C ASP A 430 -9.38 -18.97 5.49
N TRP A 431 -9.85 -18.10 4.60
CA TRP A 431 -9.49 -16.67 4.60
C TRP A 431 -10.64 -15.79 5.12
N SER A 432 -11.52 -16.32 5.97
CA SER A 432 -12.65 -15.58 6.55
C SER A 432 -12.24 -14.38 7.42
N ALA A 433 -10.97 -14.30 7.86
CA ALA A 433 -10.44 -13.15 8.59
C ALA A 433 -10.19 -11.92 7.71
N ILE A 434 -10.06 -12.12 6.38
CA ILE A 434 -9.86 -11.03 5.42
C ILE A 434 -11.12 -10.17 5.41
N LYS A 435 -10.93 -8.86 5.48
CA LYS A 435 -11.97 -7.82 5.37
C LYS A 435 -11.88 -7.06 4.06
N ALA A 436 -10.68 -6.96 3.48
CA ALA A 436 -10.45 -6.39 2.16
C ALA A 436 -9.15 -6.94 1.56
N PHE A 437 -9.11 -7.03 0.24
CA PHE A 437 -7.88 -7.14 -0.51
C PHE A 437 -7.46 -5.76 -1.02
N SER A 438 -6.21 -5.62 -1.43
CA SER A 438 -5.78 -4.50 -2.26
C SER A 438 -4.88 -4.96 -3.39
N SER A 439 -5.09 -4.39 -4.58
CA SER A 439 -4.33 -4.73 -5.79
C SER A 439 -3.65 -3.50 -6.35
N THR A 440 -2.37 -3.61 -6.68
CA THR A 440 -1.58 -2.51 -7.26
C THR A 440 -0.44 -3.04 -8.15
N GLY A 441 0.23 -2.14 -8.87
CA GLY A 441 1.46 -2.43 -9.62
C GLY A 441 1.27 -2.99 -11.03
N GLU A 442 0.15 -3.66 -11.32
CA GLU A 442 -0.18 -4.17 -12.66
C GLU A 442 -1.67 -3.95 -12.96
N CYS A 443 -2.07 -4.08 -14.22
CA CYS A 443 -3.49 -4.09 -14.59
C CYS A 443 -4.15 -5.40 -14.13
N SER A 444 -5.17 -5.28 -13.28
CA SER A 444 -5.97 -6.42 -12.83
C SER A 444 -6.79 -7.06 -13.96
N ASN A 445 -6.94 -8.39 -13.91
CA ASN A 445 -7.87 -9.12 -14.78
C ASN A 445 -9.20 -9.39 -14.02
N PRO A 446 -10.37 -9.04 -14.59
CA PRO A 446 -11.66 -9.23 -13.89
C PRO A 446 -11.94 -10.66 -13.43
N GLN A 447 -11.55 -11.68 -14.21
CA GLN A 447 -11.79 -13.08 -13.88
C GLN A 447 -10.88 -13.54 -12.73
N ASP A 448 -9.62 -13.10 -12.72
CA ASP A 448 -8.67 -13.42 -11.65
C ASP A 448 -9.07 -12.70 -10.35
N MET A 449 -9.52 -11.44 -10.43
CA MET A 449 -10.02 -10.71 -9.26
C MET A 449 -11.32 -11.33 -8.72
N LEU A 450 -12.23 -11.79 -9.58
CA LEU A 450 -13.41 -12.55 -9.13
C LEU A 450 -13.02 -13.86 -8.42
N PHE A 451 -11.96 -14.54 -8.89
CA PHE A 451 -11.39 -15.71 -8.22
C PHE A 451 -10.84 -15.35 -6.84
N LEU A 452 -10.05 -14.29 -6.73
CA LEU A 452 -9.53 -13.82 -5.45
C LEU A 452 -10.66 -13.51 -4.45
N MET A 453 -11.68 -12.78 -4.87
CA MET A 453 -12.86 -12.49 -4.06
C MET A 453 -13.53 -13.78 -3.57
N SER A 454 -13.62 -14.81 -4.42
CA SER A 454 -14.21 -16.10 -4.04
C SER A 454 -13.45 -16.85 -2.94
N LEU A 455 -12.14 -16.59 -2.74
CA LEU A 455 -11.34 -17.20 -1.69
C LEU A 455 -11.68 -16.65 -0.29
N ALA A 456 -12.27 -15.46 -0.21
CA ALA A 456 -12.63 -14.82 1.06
C ALA A 456 -14.07 -14.28 1.02
N GLN A 457 -15.04 -15.14 0.69
CA GLN A 457 -16.48 -14.81 0.79
C GLN A 457 -16.87 -13.49 0.11
N TYR A 458 -16.23 -13.20 -1.02
CA TYR A 458 -16.44 -12.00 -1.83
C TYR A 458 -16.10 -10.67 -1.16
N GLN A 459 -15.21 -10.64 -0.17
CA GLN A 459 -14.69 -9.37 0.37
C GLN A 459 -14.10 -8.47 -0.73
N PRO A 460 -14.20 -7.14 -0.60
CA PRO A 460 -13.87 -6.21 -1.66
C PRO A 460 -12.38 -6.22 -2.00
N ILE A 461 -12.07 -5.88 -3.24
CA ILE A 461 -10.71 -5.57 -3.68
C ILE A 461 -10.60 -4.07 -3.85
N ILE A 462 -9.78 -3.44 -3.03
CA ILE A 462 -9.40 -2.03 -3.18
C ILE A 462 -8.31 -1.96 -4.24
N GLU A 463 -8.73 -1.82 -5.51
CA GLU A 463 -7.84 -1.45 -6.60
C GLU A 463 -7.17 -0.12 -6.24
N TYR A 464 -5.84 -0.07 -6.29
CA TYR A 464 -5.06 1.01 -5.71
C TYR A 464 -3.99 1.45 -6.70
N CYS A 465 -4.16 2.63 -7.30
CA CYS A 465 -3.26 3.17 -8.30
C CYS A 465 -2.61 4.47 -7.81
N GLY A 466 -1.28 4.42 -7.77
CA GLY A 466 -0.44 5.43 -7.15
C GLY A 466 1.00 5.23 -7.58
N GLY A 467 1.91 5.79 -6.80
CA GLY A 467 3.32 5.66 -7.11
C GLY A 467 4.23 6.21 -6.03
N THR A 468 5.53 5.98 -6.26
CA THR A 468 6.60 6.48 -5.41
C THR A 468 6.52 7.99 -5.22
N GLU A 469 6.07 8.72 -6.25
CA GLU A 469 5.89 10.16 -6.26
C GLU A 469 4.76 10.68 -5.36
N ILE A 470 3.89 9.82 -4.82
CA ILE A 470 2.72 10.26 -4.03
C ILE A 470 2.76 9.69 -2.61
N GLY A 471 3.52 8.61 -2.37
CA GLY A 471 3.44 7.88 -1.11
C GLY A 471 2.04 7.30 -0.86
N GLY A 472 1.23 7.14 -1.91
CA GLY A 472 -0.13 6.65 -1.84
C GLY A 472 -0.80 6.62 -3.21
N ALA A 473 -2.13 6.54 -3.23
CA ALA A 473 -2.91 6.50 -4.47
C ALA A 473 -3.47 7.86 -4.89
N TYR A 474 -3.69 8.00 -6.20
CA TYR A 474 -4.54 9.03 -6.81
C TYR A 474 -5.87 8.47 -7.33
N MET A 475 -5.90 7.20 -7.76
CA MET A 475 -7.13 6.44 -8.05
C MET A 475 -7.20 5.22 -7.15
N THR A 476 -8.38 4.92 -6.61
CA THR A 476 -8.53 3.83 -5.64
C THR A 476 -9.93 3.18 -5.68
N GLY A 477 -10.20 2.31 -4.71
CA GLY A 477 -11.53 1.79 -4.36
C GLY A 477 -11.93 2.27 -2.97
N THR A 478 -13.18 2.05 -2.59
CA THR A 478 -13.64 2.35 -1.23
C THR A 478 -14.57 1.27 -0.72
N VAL A 479 -14.58 1.07 0.60
CA VAL A 479 -15.49 0.15 1.29
C VAL A 479 -16.90 0.73 1.50
N VAL A 480 -17.19 1.97 1.05
CA VAL A 480 -18.54 2.57 1.16
C VAL A 480 -19.35 2.53 -0.14
N GLN A 481 -18.80 1.92 -1.20
CA GLN A 481 -19.45 1.79 -2.50
C GLN A 481 -19.36 0.34 -3.01
N PRO A 482 -20.27 -0.10 -3.89
CA PRO A 482 -20.15 -1.41 -4.54
C PRO A 482 -18.82 -1.56 -5.29
N CYS A 483 -18.21 -2.73 -5.19
CA CYS A 483 -16.91 -3.04 -5.78
C CYS A 483 -17.07 -4.04 -6.92
N ALA A 484 -16.62 -3.65 -8.11
CA ALA A 484 -16.52 -4.51 -9.28
C ALA A 484 -15.08 -5.03 -9.43
N PRO A 485 -14.88 -6.29 -9.86
CA PRO A 485 -13.55 -6.84 -10.11
C PRO A 485 -12.75 -5.98 -11.10
N ALA A 486 -11.47 -5.74 -10.80
CA ALA A 486 -10.54 -5.01 -11.69
C ALA A 486 -10.97 -3.58 -12.07
N THR A 487 -11.63 -2.86 -11.15
CA THR A 487 -12.12 -1.48 -11.38
C THR A 487 -11.80 -0.57 -10.19
N PHE A 488 -11.27 0.62 -10.45
CA PHE A 488 -11.24 1.71 -9.46
C PHE A 488 -12.65 2.24 -9.26
N SER A 489 -13.14 2.31 -8.02
CA SER A 489 -14.47 2.88 -7.76
C SER A 489 -14.42 4.40 -7.61
N THR A 490 -13.23 4.97 -7.32
CA THR A 490 -13.17 6.36 -6.86
C THR A 490 -11.77 7.01 -6.93
N PRO A 491 -11.64 8.35 -7.12
CA PRO A 491 -10.39 9.06 -6.85
C PRO A 491 -10.05 9.10 -5.35
N ALA A 492 -8.76 9.13 -5.01
CA ALA A 492 -8.31 9.22 -3.62
C ALA A 492 -8.59 10.60 -3.00
N LEU A 493 -8.97 10.64 -1.73
CA LEU A 493 -9.26 11.88 -0.99
C LEU A 493 -8.03 12.76 -0.77
N GLY A 494 -8.24 14.07 -0.68
CA GLY A 494 -7.19 15.06 -0.40
C GLY A 494 -6.35 15.48 -1.61
N LEU A 495 -6.61 14.88 -2.78
CA LEU A 495 -6.05 15.27 -4.07
C LEU A 495 -7.15 15.33 -5.13
N GLU A 496 -6.88 16.02 -6.24
CA GLU A 496 -7.82 16.15 -7.36
C GLU A 496 -7.20 15.52 -8.60
N VAL A 497 -8.00 14.73 -9.31
CA VAL A 497 -7.62 14.08 -10.57
C VAL A 497 -8.52 14.60 -11.68
N VAL A 498 -7.95 14.80 -12.86
CA VAL A 498 -8.70 15.09 -14.08
C VAL A 498 -8.27 14.15 -15.20
N ILE A 499 -9.18 13.87 -16.12
CA ILE A 499 -8.90 13.18 -17.36
C ILE A 499 -9.03 14.21 -18.49
N LEU A 500 -7.98 14.36 -19.29
CA LEU A 500 -7.94 15.31 -20.40
C LEU A 500 -7.83 14.58 -21.74
N ASP A 501 -8.59 15.02 -22.74
CA ASP A 501 -8.43 14.57 -24.12
C ASP A 501 -7.18 15.18 -24.80
N ASP A 502 -6.90 14.77 -26.03
CA ASP A 502 -5.75 15.27 -26.82
C ASP A 502 -5.78 16.79 -27.06
N ASN A 503 -6.93 17.45 -26.87
CA ASN A 503 -7.09 18.89 -27.01
C ASN A 503 -6.95 19.62 -25.65
N GLY A 504 -6.69 18.89 -24.56
CA GLY A 504 -6.62 19.41 -23.22
C GLY A 504 -7.98 19.72 -22.59
N ASN A 505 -9.10 19.19 -23.10
CA ASN A 505 -10.41 19.38 -22.49
C ASN A 505 -10.74 18.24 -21.52
N SER A 506 -11.50 18.53 -20.46
CA SER A 506 -12.02 17.48 -19.57
C SER A 506 -12.86 16.46 -20.34
N ALA A 507 -12.58 15.18 -20.15
CA ALA A 507 -13.22 14.07 -20.88
C ALA A 507 -13.35 12.82 -20.01
N ASP A 508 -14.16 11.85 -20.46
CA ASP A 508 -14.30 10.53 -19.81
C ASP A 508 -13.23 9.51 -20.27
N LYS A 509 -12.46 9.87 -21.31
CA LYS A 509 -11.37 9.07 -21.87
C LYS A 509 -10.24 10.00 -22.27
N GLY A 510 -9.02 9.67 -21.86
CA GLY A 510 -7.86 10.49 -22.11
C GLY A 510 -6.73 10.20 -21.13
N GLU A 511 -5.83 11.15 -21.00
CA GLU A 511 -4.69 11.07 -20.08
C GLU A 511 -5.07 11.61 -18.70
N VAL A 512 -4.54 10.96 -17.65
CA VAL A 512 -4.83 11.30 -16.26
C VAL A 512 -3.81 12.31 -15.75
N PHE A 513 -4.29 13.40 -15.16
CA PHE A 513 -3.46 14.41 -14.50
C PHE A 513 -3.92 14.63 -13.06
N ILE A 514 -2.98 14.98 -12.20
CA ILE A 514 -3.26 15.38 -10.82
C ILE A 514 -3.17 16.91 -10.72
N ILE A 515 -4.04 17.53 -9.94
CA ILE A 515 -3.97 18.96 -9.61
C ILE A 515 -3.35 19.10 -8.21
N PRO A 516 -2.11 19.64 -8.12
CA PRO A 516 -1.46 19.90 -6.84
C PRO A 516 -2.11 21.09 -6.11
N PRO A 517 -1.89 21.22 -4.79
CA PRO A 517 -0.99 20.43 -3.95
C PRO A 517 -1.75 19.37 -3.11
N SER A 518 -1.05 18.33 -2.68
CA SER A 518 -1.54 17.36 -1.68
C SER A 518 -0.38 16.89 -0.82
N ILE A 519 -0.65 16.53 0.44
CA ILE A 519 0.27 15.72 1.24
C ILE A 519 0.56 14.42 0.48
N GLY A 520 1.82 14.00 0.49
CA GLY A 520 2.31 12.82 -0.23
C GLY A 520 3.01 13.12 -1.55
N LEU A 521 2.58 14.17 -2.28
CA LEU A 521 3.18 14.52 -3.57
C LEU A 521 4.66 14.88 -3.43
N SER A 522 5.47 14.32 -4.33
CA SER A 522 6.85 14.70 -4.52
C SER A 522 6.90 16.12 -5.07
N ASN A 523 7.78 16.94 -4.51
CA ASN A 523 8.02 18.31 -4.95
C ASN A 523 9.47 18.51 -5.41
N GLU A 524 10.26 17.43 -5.40
CA GLU A 524 11.69 17.45 -5.72
C GLU A 524 12.12 16.09 -6.29
N LEU A 525 13.16 16.10 -7.11
CA LEU A 525 13.98 14.95 -7.47
C LEU A 525 15.44 15.29 -7.12
N LEU A 526 16.17 14.37 -6.47
CA LEU A 526 17.54 14.67 -6.02
C LEU A 526 18.55 14.77 -7.18
N ASN A 527 18.24 14.15 -8.32
CA ASN A 527 19.16 14.02 -9.45
C ASN A 527 18.60 14.52 -10.78
N LYS A 528 17.41 15.14 -10.78
CA LYS A 528 16.76 15.72 -11.97
C LYS A 528 15.98 16.97 -11.58
N ASP A 529 15.64 17.80 -12.57
CA ASP A 529 14.74 18.92 -12.35
C ASP A 529 13.29 18.41 -12.30
N HIS A 530 12.61 18.60 -11.16
CA HIS A 530 11.25 18.11 -10.94
C HIS A 530 10.23 18.76 -11.87
N HIS A 531 10.34 20.07 -12.10
CA HIS A 531 9.45 20.79 -13.03
C HIS A 531 9.59 20.25 -14.44
N GLN A 532 10.81 20.09 -14.95
CA GLN A 532 11.04 19.56 -16.30
C GLN A 532 10.48 18.15 -16.47
N VAL A 533 10.54 17.32 -15.43
CA VAL A 533 10.08 15.93 -15.52
C VAL A 533 8.56 15.83 -15.44
N TYR A 534 7.88 16.62 -14.61
CA TYR A 534 6.47 16.38 -14.28
C TYR A 534 5.49 17.52 -14.61
N PHE A 535 6.00 18.72 -14.93
CA PHE A 535 5.17 19.90 -15.18
C PHE A 535 5.36 20.51 -16.57
N ALA A 536 6.55 20.47 -17.16
CA ALA A 536 6.88 21.25 -18.37
C ALA A 536 6.01 20.89 -19.58
N ASP A 537 5.65 19.62 -19.74
CA ASP A 537 4.89 19.11 -20.87
C ASP A 537 3.39 18.90 -20.55
N THR A 538 2.89 19.43 -19.42
CA THR A 538 1.47 19.28 -19.07
C THR A 538 0.61 20.39 -19.72
N PRO A 539 -0.66 20.09 -20.09
CA PRO A 539 -1.54 21.09 -20.68
C PRO A 539 -1.69 22.31 -19.77
N SER A 540 -1.70 23.53 -20.31
CA SER A 540 -2.02 24.73 -19.55
C SER A 540 -3.37 25.28 -19.97
N ILE A 541 -4.41 24.99 -19.19
CA ILE A 541 -5.75 25.54 -19.45
C ILE A 541 -5.93 26.82 -18.65
N GLU A 542 -6.11 27.94 -19.34
CA GLU A 542 -6.64 29.17 -18.75
C GLU A 542 -8.14 28.99 -18.49
N LYS A 543 -8.53 28.45 -17.33
CA LYS A 543 -9.93 28.50 -16.91
C LYS A 543 -10.25 29.91 -16.39
N ALA A 544 -11.26 30.53 -16.99
CA ALA A 544 -11.95 31.67 -16.42
C ALA A 544 -12.81 31.19 -15.24
N GLU A 545 -12.27 31.12 -14.03
CA GLU A 545 -13.07 30.84 -12.85
C GLU A 545 -13.86 32.08 -12.43
N GLY A 546 -15.17 31.90 -12.25
CA GLY A 546 -16.07 32.93 -11.76
C GLY A 546 -15.65 33.37 -10.35
N ARG A 547 -15.55 34.69 -10.17
CA ARG A 547 -15.20 35.42 -8.93
C ARG A 547 -13.71 35.35 -8.51
N GLY A 548 -12.86 35.98 -9.33
CA GLY A 548 -11.93 36.98 -8.77
C GLY A 548 -10.44 36.63 -8.64
N GLN A 549 -10.00 35.41 -8.94
CA GLN A 549 -8.56 35.12 -9.07
C GLN A 549 -8.28 34.40 -10.41
N ARG A 550 -7.68 35.12 -11.36
CA ARG A 550 -7.13 34.53 -12.59
C ARG A 550 -5.82 33.83 -12.25
N GLY A 551 -5.85 32.53 -11.97
CA GLY A 551 -4.66 31.69 -11.87
C GLY A 551 -4.70 30.60 -12.94
N ARG A 552 -3.56 30.29 -13.58
CA ARG A 552 -3.44 29.10 -14.43
C ARG A 552 -3.45 27.87 -13.51
N ARG A 553 -4.39 26.93 -13.72
CA ARG A 553 -4.34 25.62 -13.05
C ARG A 553 -3.11 24.88 -13.55
N LYS A 554 -2.29 24.37 -12.64
CA LYS A 554 -1.15 23.50 -12.96
C LYS A 554 -1.60 22.05 -12.87
N TYR A 555 -1.01 21.23 -13.74
CA TYR A 555 -1.22 19.79 -13.76
C TYR A 555 0.13 19.12 -13.57
N ILE A 556 0.13 18.01 -12.85
CA ILE A 556 1.28 17.13 -12.72
C ILE A 556 0.92 15.76 -13.30
N ASN A 557 1.83 15.20 -14.08
CA ASN A 557 1.68 13.87 -14.66
C ASN A 557 2.85 13.00 -14.21
N PHE A 558 2.56 11.90 -13.51
CA PHE A 558 3.56 10.92 -13.07
C PHE A 558 3.60 9.66 -13.93
N SER A 559 2.74 9.60 -14.96
CA SER A 559 2.56 8.46 -15.87
C SER A 559 3.75 8.27 -16.81
#